data_AF-A0A6H1RDS5-F1
#
_entry.id   AF-A0A6H1RDS5-F1
#
_cell.length_a   1.000
_cell.length_b   1.000
_cell.length_c   1.000
_cell.angle_alpha   90.00
_cell.angle_beta   90.00
_cell.angle_gamma   90.00
#
_symmetry.space_group_name_H-M   'P 1'
#
loop_
_entity.id
_entity.type
_entity.pdbx_description
1 polymer ?
#
loop_
_entity_poly.entity_id
_entity_poly.type
_entity_poly.pdbx_seq_one_letter_code
_entity_poly.pdbx_strand_id
1 'polypeptide(L)'
;MDHLEGQVLGEFTEVAGCEPAPGHGDRAGDDRLGIQRSSCYLVILVDTVLAGTPLPVPGGVDKPAHALTTRPWGYHPLLTTLPTRQSAPVVAGTRMRGGNAGSARGAASLVTETINLARRCGARPDRMLFRGDSAFYAGEIVSACRRQGMEVSVTVAQYPNVQRAIAAIDDDAWTAIRYPQAVWDEAGQSWVSDAEIAETPFTAFADDKNHRVAGRLIVRRVKDKNHPDALFPVWRYHACFTTSTLPLVEAEKTHRQHAIIEHVNDDLEHGPLAHIPSGVFAANAVWLTLAALAHNLLRAAGSLTSAFHAKARAATLRRTLINIPARVARRARSITLHLPTHWPGEHDWHHLFHATHAPPATS
;
A
#
# COMPACT_ATOMS: atom_id res chain seq x y z
N MET A 1 8.13 -23.63 -9.42
CA MET A 1 9.44 -22.97 -9.16
C MET A 1 9.50 -21.80 -10.11
N ASP A 2 8.97 -20.66 -9.69
CA ASP A 2 9.41 -19.35 -10.14
C ASP A 2 9.34 -18.50 -8.88
N HIS A 3 10.53 -18.24 -8.34
CA HIS A 3 10.73 -17.46 -7.13
C HIS A 3 10.57 -15.99 -7.49
N LEU A 4 9.41 -15.40 -7.19
CA LEU A 4 9.30 -13.95 -7.01
C LEU A 4 10.00 -13.63 -5.68
N GLU A 5 11.30 -13.41 -5.76
CA GLU A 5 12.07 -12.78 -4.68
C GLU A 5 11.41 -11.45 -4.32
N GLY A 6 11.20 -11.25 -3.02
CA GLY A 6 10.50 -10.11 -2.49
C GLY A 6 11.13 -8.81 -2.94
N GLN A 7 10.39 -8.03 -3.74
CA GLN A 7 10.80 -6.68 -4.06
C GLN A 7 10.70 -5.83 -2.79
N VAL A 8 11.86 -5.35 -2.32
CA VAL A 8 11.96 -4.23 -1.40
C VAL A 8 11.60 -2.97 -2.21
N LEU A 9 10.29 -2.76 -2.45
CA LEU A 9 9.80 -1.53 -3.05
C LEU A 9 9.99 -0.39 -2.04
N GLY A 10 11.10 0.35 -2.18
CA GLY A 10 11.16 1.74 -1.75
C GLY A 10 12.09 2.13 -0.60
N GLU A 11 13.16 1.37 -0.31
CA GLU A 11 14.05 1.79 0.79
C GLU A 11 15.03 2.93 0.46
N PHE A 12 15.42 3.17 -0.81
CA PHE A 12 16.42 4.20 -1.10
C PHE A 12 16.14 4.97 -2.41
N THR A 13 16.17 6.30 -2.32
CA THR A 13 16.18 7.25 -3.44
C THR A 13 17.24 8.27 -3.08
N GLU A 14 18.26 8.38 -3.93
CA GLU A 14 19.38 9.29 -3.71
C GLU A 14 19.33 10.40 -4.76
N VAL A 15 19.68 11.62 -4.36
CA VAL A 15 19.90 12.71 -5.31
C VAL A 15 21.19 12.40 -6.06
N ALA A 16 21.14 12.37 -7.38
CA ALA A 16 22.31 12.07 -8.19
C ALA A 16 23.39 13.14 -7.97
N GLY A 17 24.60 12.73 -7.59
CA GLY A 17 25.76 13.63 -7.40
C GLY A 17 26.10 14.01 -5.96
N CYS A 18 25.41 13.48 -4.95
CA CYS A 18 25.81 13.64 -3.54
C CYS A 18 26.65 12.43 -3.10
N GLU A 19 27.99 12.54 -3.10
CA GLU A 19 28.86 11.51 -2.52
C GLU A 19 28.63 11.43 -0.99
N PRO A 20 28.57 10.22 -0.40
CA PRO A 20 28.62 10.09 1.05
C PRO A 20 29.99 10.53 1.55
N ALA A 21 30.02 11.58 2.37
CA ALA A 21 31.27 12.09 2.95
C ALA A 21 32.02 10.96 3.69
N PRO A 22 33.36 10.86 3.53
CA PRO A 22 34.13 9.82 4.20
C PRO A 22 34.12 10.05 5.71
N GLY A 23 33.82 8.98 6.46
CA GLY A 23 33.77 9.01 7.91
C GLY A 23 35.09 9.47 8.53
N HIS A 24 35.02 10.42 9.47
CA HIS A 24 36.07 10.69 10.43
C HIS A 24 35.50 10.79 11.84
N GLY A 25 36.23 10.19 12.77
CA GLY A 25 35.77 9.79 14.10
C GLY A 25 35.44 10.93 15.07
N ASP A 26 34.46 10.60 15.90
CA ASP A 26 34.28 10.90 17.32
C ASP A 26 34.91 12.19 17.89
N ARG A 27 34.04 13.16 18.22
CA ARG A 27 34.09 13.94 19.47
C ARG A 27 32.74 14.58 19.76
N ALA A 28 32.24 14.30 20.97
CA ALA A 28 30.99 14.79 21.54
C ALA A 28 30.95 16.32 21.69
N GLY A 29 29.77 16.90 21.47
CA GLY A 29 29.48 18.31 21.71
C GLY A 29 28.07 18.67 21.24
N ASP A 30 27.11 18.39 22.12
CA ASP A 30 25.80 19.05 22.29
C ASP A 30 25.29 19.96 21.16
N ASP A 31 24.47 19.41 20.26
CA ASP A 31 23.49 20.16 19.45
C ASP A 31 22.36 19.23 18.93
N ARG A 32 21.85 18.37 19.82
CA ARG A 32 20.81 17.35 19.51
C ARG A 32 19.37 17.91 19.55
N LEU A 33 19.12 19.07 18.96
CA LEU A 33 17.77 19.61 18.76
C LEU A 33 17.35 19.79 17.28
N GLY A 34 18.19 19.36 16.34
CA GLY A 34 17.88 19.27 14.91
C GLY A 34 17.43 17.87 14.45
N ILE A 35 16.76 17.07 15.29
CA ILE A 35 16.29 15.74 14.87
C ILE A 35 15.29 15.89 13.71
N GLN A 36 15.73 15.43 12.54
CA GLN A 36 14.97 15.23 11.31
C GLN A 36 13.52 14.83 11.61
N ARG A 37 12.58 15.74 11.31
CA ARG A 37 11.14 15.47 11.26
C ARG A 37 10.73 14.65 10.02
N SER A 38 11.62 13.80 9.51
CA SER A 38 11.35 13.00 8.31
C SER A 38 10.42 11.84 8.68
N SER A 39 9.15 11.99 8.26
CA SER A 39 8.04 11.03 8.15
C SER A 39 7.61 10.23 9.41
N CYS A 40 6.94 10.90 10.35
CA CYS A 40 6.09 10.30 11.40
C CYS A 40 4.61 10.15 10.97
N TYR A 41 4.33 9.93 9.68
CA TYR A 41 2.95 9.79 9.21
C TYR A 41 2.42 8.38 9.46
N LEU A 42 1.22 8.28 10.04
CA LEU A 42 0.38 7.10 9.87
C LEU A 42 -0.31 7.22 8.51
N VAL A 43 -0.09 6.24 7.64
CA VAL A 43 -0.58 6.30 6.27
C VAL A 43 -1.90 5.55 6.16
N ILE A 44 -2.86 6.08 5.39
CA ILE A 44 -4.01 5.32 4.89
C ILE A 44 -3.77 5.05 3.41
N LEU A 45 -3.63 3.76 3.05
CA LEU A 45 -3.65 3.34 1.65
C LEU A 45 -5.04 2.83 1.30
N VAL A 46 -5.53 3.12 0.11
CA VAL A 46 -6.82 2.62 -0.38
C VAL A 46 -6.66 1.96 -1.72
N ASP A 47 -7.29 0.81 -1.85
CA ASP A 47 -7.29 0.07 -3.10
C ASP A 47 -8.49 -0.86 -3.26
N THR A 48 -8.70 -1.30 -4.50
CA THR A 48 -9.69 -2.30 -4.90
C THR A 48 -9.01 -3.63 -5.12
N VAL A 49 -9.54 -4.69 -4.52
CA VAL A 49 -9.10 -6.07 -4.76
C VAL A 49 -10.06 -6.76 -5.70
N LEU A 50 -9.56 -7.65 -6.56
CA LEU A 50 -10.39 -8.48 -7.41
C LEU A 50 -10.71 -9.78 -6.68
N ALA A 51 -12.01 -10.08 -6.53
CA ALA A 51 -12.45 -11.34 -5.93
C ALA A 51 -13.18 -12.20 -6.96
N GLY A 52 -12.64 -13.39 -7.21
CA GLY A 52 -13.17 -14.35 -8.17
C GLY A 52 -14.25 -15.25 -7.58
N THR A 53 -15.28 -15.55 -8.37
CA THR A 53 -16.18 -16.70 -8.13
C THR A 53 -15.79 -17.83 -9.07
N PRO A 54 -15.67 -19.09 -8.60
CA PRO A 54 -15.73 -20.22 -9.52
C PRO A 54 -17.14 -20.28 -10.13
N LEU A 55 -17.23 -20.27 -11.46
CA LEU A 55 -18.50 -20.43 -12.18
C LEU A 55 -18.97 -21.89 -12.10
N PRO A 56 -20.23 -22.19 -11.78
CA PRO A 56 -20.91 -23.31 -12.42
C PRO A 56 -21.23 -22.86 -13.86
N VAL A 57 -20.82 -23.63 -14.87
CA VAL A 57 -21.15 -23.36 -16.28
C VAL A 57 -22.68 -23.49 -16.43
N PRO A 58 -23.46 -22.41 -16.66
CA PRO A 58 -24.87 -22.57 -16.94
C PRO A 58 -25.00 -22.79 -18.44
N GLY A 59 -25.39 -24.00 -18.84
CA GLY A 59 -25.77 -24.27 -20.22
C GLY A 59 -26.96 -23.39 -20.63
N GLY A 60 -26.84 -22.76 -21.80
CA GLY A 60 -27.96 -22.24 -22.57
C GLY A 60 -28.53 -20.88 -22.13
N VAL A 61 -27.90 -19.79 -22.57
CA VAL A 61 -28.65 -18.57 -22.95
C VAL A 61 -27.83 -17.74 -23.94
N ASP A 62 -28.33 -17.65 -25.17
CA ASP A 62 -27.88 -16.71 -26.20
C ASP A 62 -28.18 -15.26 -25.76
N LYS A 63 -27.15 -14.44 -25.56
CA LYS A 63 -27.25 -12.96 -25.63
C LYS A 63 -25.98 -12.33 -26.24
N PRO A 64 -26.12 -11.27 -27.04
CA PRO A 64 -25.10 -10.83 -28.00
C PRO A 64 -23.98 -9.98 -27.37
N ALA A 65 -22.87 -9.93 -28.10
CA ALA A 65 -21.61 -9.30 -27.75
C ALA A 65 -21.72 -7.78 -27.50
N HIS A 66 -21.48 -7.38 -26.25
CA HIS A 66 -20.86 -6.10 -25.90
C HIS A 66 -19.67 -6.45 -25.02
N ALA A 67 -18.55 -6.68 -25.69
CA ALA A 67 -17.26 -6.96 -25.09
C ALA A 67 -16.57 -5.64 -24.68
N LEU A 68 -15.73 -5.77 -23.65
CA LEU A 68 -14.69 -4.82 -23.18
C LEU A 68 -15.15 -3.77 -22.16
N THR A 69 -15.28 -4.18 -20.90
CA THR A 69 -14.47 -3.69 -19.76
C THR A 69 -14.92 -4.40 -18.48
N THR A 70 -13.99 -5.08 -17.81
CA THR A 70 -14.15 -5.81 -16.52
C THR A 70 -15.21 -6.93 -16.47
N ARG A 71 -14.75 -8.14 -16.10
CA ARG A 71 -15.51 -9.39 -16.07
C ARG A 71 -16.87 -9.23 -15.33
N PRO A 72 -18.03 -9.50 -15.96
CA PRO A 72 -19.36 -9.21 -15.39
C PRO A 72 -19.79 -10.07 -14.17
N TRP A 73 -18.90 -10.88 -13.60
CA TRP A 73 -19.24 -11.87 -12.57
C TRP A 73 -18.33 -11.81 -11.33
N GLY A 74 -17.53 -10.76 -11.16
CA GLY A 74 -16.64 -10.58 -10.01
C GLY A 74 -17.17 -9.59 -8.97
N TYR A 75 -16.58 -9.62 -7.77
CA TYR A 75 -16.77 -8.55 -6.78
C TYR A 75 -15.54 -7.64 -6.77
N HIS A 76 -15.75 -6.37 -6.45
CA HIS A 76 -14.69 -5.36 -6.33
C HIS A 76 -14.57 -4.86 -4.87
N PRO A 77 -14.16 -5.71 -3.91
CA PRO A 77 -13.81 -5.29 -2.56
C PRO A 77 -12.98 -4.02 -2.52
N LEU A 78 -13.31 -3.13 -1.61
CA LEU A 78 -12.52 -1.94 -1.31
C LEU A 78 -11.85 -2.13 0.04
N LEU A 79 -10.58 -1.79 0.13
CA LEU A 79 -9.77 -1.91 1.33
C LEU A 79 -9.15 -0.57 1.71
N THR A 80 -8.99 -0.35 3.01
CA THR A 80 -8.05 0.63 3.55
C THR A 80 -7.02 -0.10 4.40
N THR A 81 -5.74 0.25 4.26
CA THR A 81 -4.68 -0.31 5.11
C THR A 81 -3.93 0.79 5.84
N LEU A 82 -3.39 0.43 7.00
CA LEU A 82 -2.56 1.26 7.85
C LEU A 82 -1.16 0.64 7.96
N PRO A 83 -0.21 1.00 7.08
CA PRO A 83 1.19 0.64 7.28
C PRO A 83 1.83 1.53 8.36
N THR A 84 2.75 0.93 9.11
CA THR A 84 3.67 1.65 9.98
C THR A 84 5.10 1.40 9.54
N ARG A 85 6.08 2.16 10.06
CA ARG A 85 7.50 1.85 9.81
C ARG A 85 7.93 0.50 10.38
N GLN A 86 7.22 0.00 11.39
CA GLN A 86 7.64 -1.15 12.20
C GLN A 86 6.89 -2.43 11.85
N SER A 87 5.82 -2.34 11.06
CA SER A 87 4.98 -3.48 10.72
C SER A 87 4.52 -3.43 9.26
N ALA A 88 4.40 -4.62 8.66
CA ALA A 88 3.64 -4.76 7.41
C ALA A 88 2.21 -4.21 7.56
N PRO A 89 1.55 -3.79 6.47
CA PRO A 89 0.25 -3.13 6.55
C PRO A 89 -0.81 -4.02 7.18
N VAL A 90 -1.57 -3.44 8.11
CA VAL A 90 -2.82 -4.03 8.63
C VAL A 90 -4.01 -3.47 7.87
N VAL A 91 -5.02 -4.30 7.64
CA VAL A 91 -6.28 -3.89 7.01
C VAL A 91 -7.15 -3.21 8.07
N ALA A 92 -7.46 -1.93 7.88
CA ALA A 92 -8.19 -1.14 8.87
C ALA A 92 -9.69 -1.03 8.54
N GLY A 93 -10.05 -1.20 7.28
CA GLY A 93 -11.44 -1.14 6.84
C GLY A 93 -11.62 -1.90 5.54
N THR A 94 -12.76 -2.59 5.42
CA THR A 94 -13.14 -3.35 4.24
C THR A 94 -14.57 -3.01 3.83
N ARG A 95 -14.83 -2.98 2.53
CA ARG A 95 -16.18 -2.79 2.01
C ARG A 95 -16.39 -3.61 0.76
N MET A 96 -17.38 -4.49 0.80
CA MET A 96 -17.77 -5.28 -0.36
C MET A 96 -18.53 -4.41 -1.37
N ARG A 97 -18.26 -4.59 -2.66
CA ARG A 97 -18.95 -3.89 -3.75
C ARG A 97 -19.22 -4.83 -4.91
N GLY A 98 -20.29 -4.54 -5.66
CA GLY A 98 -20.59 -5.24 -6.91
C GLY A 98 -19.51 -4.99 -7.97
N GLY A 99 -19.33 -5.91 -8.91
CA GLY A 99 -18.29 -5.82 -9.95
C GLY A 99 -18.42 -4.65 -10.92
N ASN A 100 -19.60 -4.00 -10.99
CA ASN A 100 -19.80 -2.79 -11.78
C ASN A 100 -19.49 -1.49 -10.99
N ALA A 101 -19.03 -1.59 -9.75
CA ALA A 101 -18.69 -0.41 -8.96
C ALA A 101 -17.34 0.17 -9.42
N GLY A 102 -17.36 1.46 -9.79
CA GLY A 102 -16.13 2.21 -10.03
C GLY A 102 -15.27 2.31 -8.76
N SER A 103 -13.95 2.36 -8.93
CA SER A 103 -12.98 2.23 -7.84
C SER A 103 -13.13 3.25 -6.70
N ALA A 104 -13.54 4.50 -6.99
CA ALA A 104 -13.78 5.51 -5.95
C ALA A 104 -15.12 5.35 -5.20
N ARG A 105 -16.05 4.52 -5.69
CA ARG A 105 -17.40 4.41 -5.13
C ARG A 105 -17.35 3.92 -3.68
N GLY A 106 -17.85 4.75 -2.76
CA GLY A 106 -17.88 4.46 -1.32
C GLY A 106 -16.53 4.59 -0.62
N ALA A 107 -15.48 5.08 -1.29
CA ALA A 107 -14.17 5.24 -0.68
C ALA A 107 -14.09 6.40 0.30
N ALA A 108 -14.78 7.52 0.05
CA ALA A 108 -14.73 8.69 0.94
C ALA A 108 -15.24 8.37 2.36
N SER A 109 -16.36 7.64 2.47
CA SER A 109 -16.88 7.22 3.77
C SER A 109 -16.05 6.12 4.41
N LEU A 110 -15.54 5.15 3.64
CA LEU A 110 -14.62 4.14 4.18
C LEU A 110 -13.34 4.77 4.76
N VAL A 111 -12.73 5.71 4.04
CA VAL A 111 -11.57 6.47 4.52
C VAL A 111 -11.90 7.23 5.79
N THR A 112 -13.07 7.86 5.86
CA THR A 112 -13.52 8.58 7.07
C THR A 112 -13.67 7.63 8.27
N GLU A 113 -14.24 6.44 8.06
CA GLU A 113 -14.34 5.39 9.09
C GLU A 113 -12.95 4.94 9.56
N THR A 114 -12.00 4.76 8.63
CA THR A 114 -10.62 4.38 8.92
C THR A 114 -9.86 5.46 9.68
N ILE A 115 -10.05 6.75 9.35
CA ILE A 115 -9.50 7.87 10.11
C ILE A 115 -10.03 7.82 11.55
N ASN A 116 -11.34 7.64 11.72
CA ASN A 116 -11.95 7.56 13.05
C ASN A 116 -11.44 6.36 13.86
N LEU A 117 -11.23 5.21 13.21
CA LEU A 117 -10.61 4.04 13.84
C LEU A 117 -9.18 4.35 14.29
N ALA A 118 -8.35 4.89 13.41
CA ALA A 118 -6.98 5.26 13.73
C ALA A 118 -6.91 6.24 14.93
N ARG A 119 -7.81 7.23 14.98
CA ARG A 119 -7.93 8.16 16.10
C ARG A 119 -8.26 7.48 17.43
N ARG A 120 -9.18 6.50 17.42
CA ARG A 120 -9.49 5.70 18.62
C ARG A 120 -8.28 4.89 19.10
N CYS A 121 -7.37 4.55 18.18
CA CYS A 121 -6.11 3.89 18.49
C CYS A 121 -4.95 4.87 18.81
N GLY A 122 -5.24 6.16 19.01
CA GLY A 122 -4.24 7.16 19.41
C GLY A 122 -3.54 7.89 18.26
N ALA A 123 -3.95 7.65 17.00
CA ALA A 123 -3.41 8.41 15.87
C ALA A 123 -3.88 9.87 15.90
N ARG A 124 -2.99 10.79 15.52
CA ARG A 124 -3.33 12.21 15.36
C ARG A 124 -3.48 12.54 13.87
N PRO A 125 -4.61 13.12 13.43
CA PRO A 125 -4.87 13.38 12.00
C PRO A 125 -3.86 14.29 11.30
N ASP A 126 -3.30 15.27 12.02
CA ASP A 126 -2.21 16.16 11.54
C ASP A 126 -0.91 15.40 11.24
N ARG A 127 -0.83 14.15 11.67
CA ARG A 127 0.25 13.20 11.38
C ARG A 127 -0.26 12.00 10.60
N MET A 128 -1.31 12.19 9.80
CA MET A 128 -1.81 11.18 8.89
C MET A 128 -1.67 11.63 7.44
N LEU A 129 -1.44 10.66 6.55
CA LEU A 129 -1.31 10.87 5.11
C LEU A 129 -2.16 9.84 4.37
N PHE A 130 -3.15 10.29 3.61
CA PHE A 130 -3.83 9.43 2.65
C PHE A 130 -2.97 9.26 1.40
N ARG A 131 -2.80 8.01 0.94
CA ARG A 131 -2.23 7.72 -0.38
C ARG A 131 -3.12 6.77 -1.18
N GLY A 132 -3.16 7.00 -2.48
CA GLY A 132 -3.90 6.18 -3.43
C GLY A 132 -3.40 6.40 -4.85
N ASP A 133 -3.79 5.49 -5.74
CA ASP A 133 -3.56 5.64 -7.16
C ASP A 133 -4.54 6.65 -7.80
N SER A 134 -4.51 6.76 -9.14
CA SER A 134 -5.37 7.68 -9.87
C SER A 134 -6.86 7.32 -9.84
N ALA A 135 -7.20 6.06 -9.55
CA ALA A 135 -8.58 5.63 -9.39
C ALA A 135 -9.24 6.21 -8.12
N PHE A 136 -8.43 6.68 -7.17
CA PHE A 136 -8.86 7.39 -5.96
C PHE A 136 -8.63 8.90 -6.00
N TYR A 137 -8.22 9.46 -7.14
CA TYR A 137 -8.21 10.91 -7.36
C TYR A 137 -9.65 11.44 -7.54
N ALA A 138 -10.39 11.52 -6.45
CA ALA A 138 -11.77 12.00 -6.42
C ALA A 138 -11.97 13.12 -5.40
N GLY A 139 -12.70 14.16 -5.80
CA GLY A 139 -12.94 15.37 -5.01
C GLY A 139 -13.53 15.07 -3.63
N GLU A 140 -14.50 14.15 -3.56
CA GLU A 140 -15.12 13.72 -2.30
C GLU A 140 -14.11 13.11 -1.32
N ILE A 141 -13.19 12.27 -1.81
CA ILE A 141 -12.17 11.60 -1.00
C ILE A 141 -11.15 12.62 -0.50
N VAL A 142 -10.56 13.39 -1.42
CA VAL A 142 -9.54 14.38 -1.10
C VAL A 142 -10.10 15.41 -0.10
N SER A 143 -11.31 15.91 -0.34
CA SER A 143 -11.97 16.85 0.56
C SER A 143 -12.32 16.23 1.91
N ALA A 144 -12.74 14.95 1.95
CA ALA A 144 -13.00 14.25 3.22
C ALA A 144 -11.73 14.12 4.08
N CYS A 145 -10.60 13.78 3.46
CA CYS A 145 -9.30 13.75 4.13
C CYS A 145 -8.92 15.13 4.68
N ARG A 146 -9.01 16.18 3.85
CA ARG A 146 -8.66 17.55 4.26
C ARG A 146 -9.56 18.09 5.36
N ARG A 147 -10.87 17.83 5.33
CA ARG A 147 -11.82 18.21 6.40
C ARG A 147 -11.47 17.57 7.75
N GLN A 148 -10.79 16.43 7.75
CA GLN A 148 -10.33 15.75 8.97
C GLN A 148 -8.93 16.18 9.41
N GLY A 149 -8.30 17.15 8.73
CA GLY A 149 -6.95 17.64 9.05
C GLY A 149 -5.82 16.74 8.55
N MET A 150 -6.12 15.80 7.65
CA MET A 150 -5.15 14.84 7.11
C MET A 150 -4.52 15.35 5.81
N GLU A 151 -3.25 15.04 5.58
CA GLU A 151 -2.59 15.29 4.29
C GLU A 151 -3.00 14.25 3.23
N VAL A 152 -2.90 14.61 1.95
CA VAL A 152 -3.16 13.69 0.83
C VAL A 152 -1.96 13.61 -0.11
N SER A 153 -1.73 12.46 -0.72
CA SER A 153 -0.79 12.24 -1.81
C SER A 153 -1.35 11.19 -2.75
N VAL A 154 -1.85 11.59 -3.91
CA VAL A 154 -2.64 10.72 -4.80
C VAL A 154 -2.15 10.85 -6.23
N THR A 155 -1.97 9.72 -6.93
CA THR A 155 -1.57 9.74 -8.34
C THR A 155 -2.65 10.45 -9.16
N VAL A 156 -2.27 11.22 -10.17
CA VAL A 156 -3.23 11.93 -11.04
C VAL A 156 -3.04 11.46 -12.47
N ALA A 157 -4.15 11.22 -13.17
CA ALA A 157 -4.12 10.94 -14.59
C ALA A 157 -3.65 12.17 -15.39
N GLN A 158 -3.24 11.96 -16.64
CA GLN A 158 -2.74 12.99 -17.55
C GLN A 158 -3.88 13.85 -18.13
N TYR A 159 -4.66 14.50 -17.26
CA TYR A 159 -5.70 15.44 -17.67
C TYR A 159 -5.09 16.70 -18.32
N PRO A 160 -5.83 17.41 -19.19
CA PRO A 160 -5.29 18.60 -19.89
C PRO A 160 -4.73 19.68 -18.96
N ASN A 161 -5.34 19.89 -17.79
CA ASN A 161 -4.82 20.84 -16.79
C ASN A 161 -3.53 20.36 -16.12
N VAL A 162 -3.36 19.04 -15.91
CA VAL A 162 -2.13 18.44 -15.39
C VAL A 162 -1.02 18.55 -16.43
N GLN A 163 -1.31 18.22 -17.70
CA GLN A 163 -0.36 18.37 -18.79
C GLN A 163 0.12 19.81 -18.95
N ARG A 164 -0.79 20.80 -18.88
CA ARG A 164 -0.41 22.22 -18.88
C ARG A 164 0.48 22.60 -17.71
N ALA A 165 0.19 22.10 -16.51
CA ALA A 165 1.01 22.36 -15.33
C ALA A 165 2.42 21.76 -15.48
N ILE A 166 2.53 20.54 -16.03
CA ILE A 166 3.81 19.89 -16.32
C ILE A 166 4.60 20.68 -17.37
N ALA A 167 3.95 21.12 -18.44
CA ALA A 167 4.59 21.86 -19.52
C ALA A 167 5.08 23.27 -19.12
N ALA A 168 4.59 23.79 -17.99
CA ALA A 168 5.00 25.08 -17.44
C ALA A 168 6.15 24.97 -16.41
N ILE A 169 6.69 23.77 -16.16
CA ILE A 169 7.85 23.57 -15.28
C ILE A 169 9.11 23.96 -16.06
N ASP A 170 9.89 24.89 -15.51
CA ASP A 170 11.16 25.30 -16.10
C ASP A 170 12.17 24.14 -16.21
N ASP A 171 12.99 24.16 -17.26
CA ASP A 171 13.94 23.07 -17.54
C ASP A 171 15.02 22.90 -16.45
N ASP A 172 15.31 23.96 -15.69
CA ASP A 172 16.26 23.98 -14.57
C ASP A 172 15.64 23.57 -13.22
N ALA A 173 14.31 23.42 -13.14
CA ALA A 173 13.61 23.01 -11.92
C ALA A 173 13.67 21.48 -11.66
N TRP A 174 14.21 20.71 -12.58
CA TRP A 174 14.27 19.25 -12.51
C TRP A 174 15.47 18.75 -11.70
N THR A 175 15.19 17.97 -10.66
CA THR A 175 16.18 17.33 -9.81
C THR A 175 16.38 15.87 -10.21
N ALA A 176 17.60 15.48 -10.57
CA ALA A 176 17.92 14.10 -10.88
C ALA A 176 17.92 13.22 -9.61
N ILE A 177 17.24 12.08 -9.70
CA ILE A 177 17.20 11.05 -8.67
C ILE A 177 17.65 9.70 -9.24
N ARG A 178 18.31 8.92 -8.38
CA ARG A 178 18.76 7.57 -8.70
C ARG A 178 18.15 6.55 -7.75
N TYR A 179 17.79 5.42 -8.32
CA TYR A 179 17.40 4.24 -7.57
C TYR A 179 18.63 3.33 -7.45
N PRO A 180 19.10 2.99 -6.23
CA PRO A 180 20.23 2.08 -6.06
C PRO A 180 19.91 0.66 -6.54
N GLN A 181 18.63 0.28 -6.55
CA GLN A 181 18.13 -0.88 -7.29
C GLN A 181 17.19 -0.38 -8.39
N ALA A 182 17.40 -0.85 -9.63
CA ALA A 182 16.51 -0.48 -10.72
C ALA A 182 15.07 -0.88 -10.38
N VAL A 183 14.10 -0.05 -10.75
CA VAL A 183 12.67 -0.28 -10.52
C VAL A 183 12.02 -0.66 -11.85
N TRP A 184 11.19 -1.69 -11.86
CA TRP A 184 10.44 -2.09 -13.05
C TRP A 184 9.35 -1.07 -13.36
N ASP A 185 9.34 -0.54 -14.58
CA ASP A 185 8.28 0.33 -15.09
C ASP A 185 7.37 -0.47 -16.02
N GLU A 186 6.13 -0.71 -15.59
CA GLU A 186 5.14 -1.48 -16.36
C GLU A 186 4.74 -0.78 -17.66
N ALA A 187 4.66 0.56 -17.68
CA ALA A 187 4.28 1.27 -18.91
C ALA A 187 5.35 1.15 -19.99
N GLY A 188 6.61 1.10 -19.57
CA GLY A 188 7.76 0.96 -20.45
C GLY A 188 8.32 -0.45 -20.59
N GLN A 189 7.73 -1.44 -19.90
CA GLN A 189 8.24 -2.82 -19.80
C GLN A 189 9.76 -2.89 -19.64
N SER A 190 10.31 -2.06 -18.75
CA SER A 190 11.77 -1.95 -18.60
C SER A 190 12.17 -1.50 -17.20
N TRP A 191 13.39 -1.87 -16.83
CA TRP A 191 14.04 -1.40 -15.60
C TRP A 191 14.52 0.05 -15.75
N VAL A 192 14.21 0.87 -14.76
CA VAL A 192 14.57 2.29 -14.65
C VAL A 192 15.46 2.48 -13.42
N SER A 193 16.66 3.01 -13.63
CA SER A 193 17.62 3.39 -12.57
C SER A 193 17.66 4.88 -12.29
N ASP A 194 17.32 5.70 -13.28
CA ASP A 194 17.48 7.15 -13.24
C ASP A 194 16.16 7.84 -13.64
N ALA A 195 15.77 8.85 -12.88
CA ALA A 195 14.59 9.66 -13.14
C ALA A 195 14.86 11.11 -12.72
N GLU A 196 14.00 12.02 -13.15
CA GLU A 196 14.04 13.40 -12.70
C GLU A 196 12.71 13.77 -12.06
N ILE A 197 12.76 14.58 -11.01
CA ILE A 197 11.59 15.04 -10.28
C ILE A 197 11.55 16.55 -10.21
N ALA A 198 10.35 17.10 -10.29
CA ALA A 198 10.08 18.52 -10.10
C ALA A 198 8.75 18.68 -9.35
N GLU A 199 8.48 19.88 -8.86
CA GLU A 199 7.19 20.24 -8.32
C GLU A 199 6.69 21.57 -8.85
N THR A 200 5.36 21.73 -8.85
CA THR A 200 4.71 22.99 -9.24
C THR A 200 3.44 23.20 -8.42
N PRO A 201 3.09 24.43 -8.02
CA PRO A 201 1.82 24.73 -7.38
C PRO A 201 0.64 24.23 -8.22
N PHE A 202 -0.35 23.63 -7.55
CA PHE A 202 -1.52 23.08 -8.26
C PHE A 202 -2.76 23.13 -7.39
N THR A 203 -3.91 23.36 -8.03
CA THR A 203 -5.22 23.28 -7.37
C THR A 203 -6.00 22.10 -7.94
N ALA A 204 -6.16 21.06 -7.14
CA ALA A 204 -7.01 19.92 -7.48
C ALA A 204 -8.47 20.36 -7.52
N PHE A 205 -9.21 19.84 -8.51
CA PHE A 205 -10.64 20.11 -8.72
C PHE A 205 -10.96 21.62 -8.75
N ALA A 206 -10.13 22.42 -9.43
CA ALA A 206 -10.23 23.88 -9.43
C ALA A 206 -11.63 24.40 -9.81
N ASP A 207 -12.31 23.75 -10.75
CA ASP A 207 -13.63 24.15 -11.24
C ASP A 207 -14.78 23.72 -10.30
N ASP A 208 -14.53 22.79 -9.39
CA ASP A 208 -15.50 22.31 -8.41
C ASP A 208 -15.35 23.05 -7.08
N LYS A 209 -16.24 24.00 -6.82
CA LYS A 209 -16.20 24.82 -5.59
C LYS A 209 -16.31 24.00 -4.30
N ASN A 210 -16.95 22.83 -4.33
CA ASN A 210 -17.14 22.00 -3.15
C ASN A 210 -15.91 21.13 -2.84
N HIS A 211 -15.07 20.88 -3.85
CA HIS A 211 -13.95 19.95 -3.77
C HIS A 211 -12.60 20.56 -4.16
N ARG A 212 -12.56 21.87 -4.38
CA ARG A 212 -11.34 22.63 -4.66
C ARG A 212 -10.35 22.50 -3.50
N VAL A 213 -9.17 21.96 -3.79
CA VAL A 213 -8.08 21.83 -2.80
C VAL A 213 -6.76 22.33 -3.39
N ALA A 214 -6.16 23.33 -2.72
CA ALA A 214 -4.83 23.81 -3.06
C ALA A 214 -3.76 22.86 -2.53
N GLY A 215 -2.70 22.68 -3.32
CA GLY A 215 -1.54 21.85 -3.01
C GLY A 215 -0.48 22.04 -4.07
N ARG A 216 0.18 20.94 -4.44
CA ARG A 216 1.19 20.93 -5.50
C ARG A 216 1.14 19.61 -6.27
N LEU A 217 1.62 19.65 -7.51
CA LEU A 217 1.97 18.45 -8.24
C LEU A 217 3.43 18.15 -7.98
N ILE A 218 3.71 16.89 -7.67
CA ILE A 218 5.04 16.31 -7.80
C ILE A 218 5.04 15.54 -9.10
N VAL A 219 6.00 15.83 -9.96
CA VAL A 219 6.10 15.27 -11.30
C VAL A 219 7.42 14.53 -11.38
N ARG A 220 7.34 13.26 -11.76
CA ARG A 220 8.49 12.43 -12.09
C ARG A 220 8.52 12.21 -13.60
N ARG A 221 9.65 12.46 -14.24
CA ARG A 221 9.88 12.11 -15.64
C ARG A 221 10.95 11.04 -15.79
N VAL A 222 10.72 10.12 -16.72
CA VAL A 222 11.65 9.07 -17.12
C VAL A 222 11.84 9.10 -18.63
N LYS A 223 13.07 8.83 -19.11
CA LYS A 223 13.33 8.78 -20.54
C LYS A 223 12.54 7.64 -21.18
N ASP A 224 11.84 7.93 -22.26
CA ASP A 224 11.06 6.96 -22.99
C ASP A 224 11.97 6.12 -23.89
N LYS A 225 12.28 4.90 -23.43
CA LYS A 225 13.14 3.96 -24.16
C LYS A 225 12.53 3.46 -25.48
N ASN A 226 11.24 3.68 -25.72
CA ASN A 226 10.57 3.31 -26.97
C ASN A 226 10.89 4.27 -28.13
N HIS A 227 11.53 5.40 -27.85
CA HIS A 227 11.90 6.41 -28.84
C HIS A 227 13.41 6.73 -28.77
N PRO A 228 14.31 5.74 -28.98
CA PRO A 228 15.75 5.93 -28.82
C PRO A 228 16.36 6.84 -29.89
N ASP A 229 15.77 6.88 -31.09
CA ASP A 229 16.28 7.62 -32.25
C ASP A 229 15.75 9.06 -32.34
N ALA A 230 15.01 9.51 -31.33
CA ALA A 230 14.50 10.88 -31.31
C ALA A 230 15.66 11.88 -31.17
N LEU A 231 15.61 12.95 -31.97
CA LEU A 231 16.62 14.02 -31.95
C LEU A 231 16.76 14.68 -30.56
N PHE A 232 15.71 14.62 -29.75
CA PHE A 232 15.65 15.07 -28.37
C PHE A 232 15.07 13.97 -27.47
N PRO A 233 15.46 13.91 -26.18
CA PRO A 233 14.90 12.94 -25.24
C PRO A 233 13.36 13.05 -25.17
N VAL A 234 12.67 11.95 -25.43
CA VAL A 234 11.24 11.82 -25.17
C VAL A 234 11.06 11.43 -23.71
N TRP A 235 10.16 12.12 -23.01
CA TRP A 235 9.92 11.92 -21.58
C TRP A 235 8.53 11.36 -21.33
N ARG A 236 8.42 10.37 -20.43
CA ARG A 236 7.15 9.94 -19.85
C ARG A 236 7.00 10.57 -18.48
N TYR A 237 5.81 11.14 -18.23
CA TYR A 237 5.52 11.87 -17.00
C TYR A 237 4.57 11.09 -16.11
N HIS A 238 4.90 11.04 -14.82
CA HIS A 238 4.06 10.48 -13.76
C HIS A 238 3.85 11.57 -12.71
N ALA A 239 2.60 11.95 -12.47
CA ALA A 239 2.27 13.03 -11.56
C ALA A 239 1.48 12.51 -10.35
N CYS A 240 1.75 13.07 -9.18
CA CYS A 240 0.88 12.96 -8.02
C CYS A 240 0.54 14.33 -7.45
N PHE A 241 -0.70 14.49 -7.02
CA PHE A 241 -1.16 15.66 -6.29
C PHE A 241 -0.93 15.43 -4.81
N THR A 242 -0.31 16.38 -4.13
CA THR A 242 -0.09 16.32 -2.70
C THR A 242 -0.39 17.64 -2.01
N THR A 243 -0.93 17.57 -0.79
CA THR A 243 -1.03 18.71 0.12
C THR A 243 0.11 18.71 1.16
N SER A 244 0.88 17.61 1.22
CA SER A 244 1.96 17.44 2.19
C SER A 244 3.11 18.41 1.92
N THR A 245 3.64 18.96 3.02
CA THR A 245 4.80 19.87 3.04
C THR A 245 6.15 19.15 3.14
N LEU A 246 6.18 17.82 2.98
CA LEU A 246 7.44 17.06 2.93
C LEU A 246 8.36 17.61 1.83
N PRO A 247 9.69 17.62 1.99
CA PRO A 247 10.61 17.98 0.91
C PRO A 247 10.37 17.15 -0.36
N LEU A 248 10.60 17.71 -1.55
CA LEU A 248 10.29 17.08 -2.85
C LEU A 248 10.71 15.60 -2.95
N VAL A 249 11.98 15.30 -2.66
CA VAL A 249 12.52 13.93 -2.73
C VAL A 249 11.82 13.00 -1.73
N GLU A 250 11.59 13.47 -0.50
CA GLU A 250 10.89 12.68 0.52
C GLU A 250 9.42 12.47 0.16
N ALA A 251 8.77 13.47 -0.42
CA ALA A 251 7.37 13.42 -0.82
C ALA A 251 7.17 12.46 -2.01
N GLU A 252 8.06 12.48 -3.01
CA GLU A 252 8.05 11.50 -4.11
C GLU A 252 8.24 10.07 -3.58
N LYS A 253 9.27 9.87 -2.75
CA LYS A 253 9.57 8.55 -2.16
C LYS A 253 8.39 8.05 -1.33
N THR A 254 7.82 8.93 -0.51
CA THR A 254 6.64 8.64 0.31
C THR A 254 5.44 8.33 -0.58
N HIS A 255 5.24 9.01 -1.70
CA HIS A 255 4.13 8.71 -2.60
C HIS A 255 4.27 7.31 -3.20
N ARG A 256 5.44 6.96 -3.77
CA ARG A 256 5.66 5.65 -4.42
C ARG A 256 5.40 4.45 -3.51
N GLN A 257 5.59 4.61 -2.21
CA GLN A 257 5.23 3.60 -1.22
C GLN A 257 3.71 3.36 -1.11
N HIS A 258 2.85 4.01 -1.91
CA HIS A 258 1.45 3.63 -2.03
C HIS A 258 1.27 2.19 -2.52
N ALA A 259 2.19 1.69 -3.35
CA ALA A 259 2.17 0.33 -3.88
C ALA A 259 2.35 -0.78 -2.82
N ILE A 260 2.68 -0.44 -1.57
CA ILE A 260 2.77 -1.43 -0.48
C ILE A 260 1.42 -2.14 -0.25
N ILE A 261 0.28 -1.49 -0.56
CA ILE A 261 -1.03 -2.11 -0.46
C ILE A 261 -1.19 -3.32 -1.40
N GLU A 262 -0.47 -3.36 -2.52
CA GLU A 262 -0.52 -4.48 -3.47
C GLU A 262 -0.06 -5.79 -2.84
N HIS A 263 0.88 -5.74 -1.89
CA HIS A 263 1.23 -6.92 -1.13
C HIS A 263 0.03 -7.47 -0.34
N VAL A 264 -0.80 -6.61 0.24
CA VAL A 264 -2.02 -7.04 0.94
C VAL A 264 -3.03 -7.58 -0.05
N ASN A 265 -3.23 -6.90 -1.18
CA ASN A 265 -4.12 -7.35 -2.25
C ASN A 265 -3.71 -8.77 -2.70
N ASP A 266 -2.45 -8.97 -3.04
CA ASP A 266 -1.90 -10.25 -3.49
C ASP A 266 -2.02 -11.36 -2.43
N ASP A 267 -1.81 -11.06 -1.13
CA ASP A 267 -2.03 -12.01 -0.04
C ASP A 267 -3.51 -12.44 0.06
N LEU A 268 -4.44 -11.52 -0.21
CA LEU A 268 -5.88 -11.78 -0.17
C LEU A 268 -6.36 -12.52 -1.42
N GLU A 269 -5.90 -12.11 -2.61
CA GLU A 269 -6.24 -12.71 -3.91
C GLU A 269 -5.73 -14.15 -4.03
N HIS A 270 -4.50 -14.42 -3.60
CA HIS A 270 -3.95 -15.78 -3.56
C HIS A 270 -4.34 -16.57 -2.30
N GLY A 271 -5.19 -15.98 -1.45
CA GLY A 271 -5.64 -16.58 -0.21
C GLY A 271 -7.17 -16.64 -0.13
N PRO A 272 -7.79 -15.98 0.86
CA PRO A 272 -9.22 -16.11 1.12
C PRO A 272 -10.12 -15.56 0.00
N LEU A 273 -9.64 -14.66 -0.86
CA LEU A 273 -10.43 -14.07 -1.95
C LEU A 273 -10.19 -14.74 -3.31
N ALA A 274 -9.33 -15.77 -3.37
CA ALA A 274 -9.15 -16.60 -4.57
C ALA A 274 -10.49 -17.20 -5.04
N HIS A 275 -11.32 -17.60 -4.07
CA HIS A 275 -12.65 -18.14 -4.29
C HIS A 275 -13.62 -17.59 -3.26
N ILE A 276 -14.59 -16.82 -3.74
CA ILE A 276 -15.68 -16.32 -2.91
C ILE A 276 -16.67 -17.47 -2.60
N PRO A 277 -16.99 -17.73 -1.33
CA PRO A 277 -17.63 -18.99 -0.91
C PRO A 277 -19.15 -19.04 -1.13
N SER A 278 -19.81 -17.94 -1.48
CA SER A 278 -21.27 -17.87 -1.60
C SER A 278 -21.74 -17.10 -2.82
N GLY A 279 -22.93 -17.43 -3.33
CA GLY A 279 -23.67 -16.58 -4.27
C GLY A 279 -24.36 -15.37 -3.59
N VAL A 280 -24.36 -15.30 -2.25
CA VAL A 280 -25.05 -14.25 -1.49
C VAL A 280 -24.09 -13.11 -1.16
N PHE A 281 -24.39 -11.90 -1.65
CA PHE A 281 -23.57 -10.70 -1.45
C PHE A 281 -23.24 -10.42 0.02
N ALA A 282 -24.24 -10.46 0.90
CA ALA A 282 -24.07 -10.18 2.33
C ALA A 282 -23.15 -11.21 3.01
N ALA A 283 -23.26 -12.49 2.66
CA ALA A 283 -22.37 -13.53 3.18
C ALA A 283 -20.92 -13.28 2.74
N ASN A 284 -20.72 -12.85 1.49
CA ASN A 284 -19.39 -12.54 0.98
C ASN A 284 -18.81 -11.25 1.57
N ALA A 285 -19.65 -10.29 1.97
CA ALA A 285 -19.21 -9.12 2.73
C ALA A 285 -18.70 -9.52 4.12
N VAL A 286 -19.35 -10.47 4.79
CA VAL A 286 -18.85 -11.04 6.06
C VAL A 286 -17.54 -11.80 5.82
N TRP A 287 -17.47 -12.61 4.75
CA TRP A 287 -16.25 -13.31 4.37
C TRP A 287 -15.06 -12.37 4.17
N LEU A 288 -15.26 -11.25 3.47
CA LEU A 288 -14.24 -10.22 3.28
C LEU A 288 -13.73 -9.66 4.62
N THR A 289 -14.63 -9.37 5.56
CA THR A 289 -14.26 -8.90 6.90
C THR A 289 -13.46 -9.96 7.67
N LEU A 290 -13.86 -11.24 7.58
CA LEU A 290 -13.13 -12.35 8.21
C LEU A 290 -11.75 -12.55 7.57
N ALA A 291 -11.64 -12.40 6.26
CA ALA A 291 -10.38 -12.45 5.53
C ALA A 291 -9.41 -11.36 6.00
N ALA A 292 -9.89 -10.12 6.15
CA ALA A 292 -9.11 -9.01 6.68
C ALA A 292 -8.71 -9.22 8.15
N LEU A 293 -9.61 -9.76 8.98
CA LEU A 293 -9.29 -10.10 10.37
C LEU A 293 -8.21 -11.18 10.44
N ALA A 294 -8.33 -12.24 9.64
CA ALA A 294 -7.32 -13.31 9.57
C ALA A 294 -5.97 -12.78 9.10
N HIS A 295 -5.95 -11.88 8.08
CA HIS A 295 -4.73 -11.18 7.66
C HIS A 295 -4.09 -10.43 8.83
N ASN A 296 -4.87 -9.62 9.56
CA ASN A 296 -4.36 -8.86 10.71
C ASN A 296 -3.84 -9.77 11.83
N LEU A 297 -4.51 -10.88 12.12
CA LEU A 297 -4.05 -11.86 13.12
C LEU A 297 -2.73 -12.52 12.70
N LEU A 298 -2.58 -12.86 11.42
CA LEU A 298 -1.31 -13.36 10.89
C LEU A 298 -0.21 -12.30 11.02
N ARG A 299 -0.50 -11.03 10.72
CA ARG A 299 0.45 -9.92 10.85
C ARG A 299 0.88 -9.72 12.31
N ALA A 300 -0.05 -9.78 13.24
CA ALA A 300 0.23 -9.70 14.68
C ALA A 300 1.09 -10.89 15.14
N ALA A 301 0.72 -12.11 14.76
CA ALA A 301 1.50 -13.31 15.06
C ALA A 301 2.93 -13.19 14.54
N GLY A 302 3.12 -12.84 13.27
CA GLY A 302 4.45 -12.68 12.69
C GLY A 302 5.29 -11.60 13.38
N SER A 303 4.66 -10.50 13.81
CA SER A 303 5.34 -9.43 14.55
C SER A 303 5.80 -9.84 15.94
N LEU A 304 5.07 -10.75 16.61
CA LEU A 304 5.44 -11.31 17.91
C LEU A 304 6.50 -12.42 17.81
N THR A 305 6.61 -13.08 16.66
CA THR A 305 7.55 -14.19 16.46
C THR A 305 8.99 -13.71 16.31
N SER A 306 9.30 -12.97 15.23
CA SER A 306 10.65 -12.47 14.95
C SER A 306 10.64 -11.42 13.84
N ALA A 307 11.74 -10.66 13.69
CA ALA A 307 11.86 -9.61 12.68
C ALA A 307 11.69 -10.11 11.24
N PHE A 308 12.08 -11.36 10.95
CA PHE A 308 11.82 -12.02 9.68
C PHE A 308 10.31 -12.23 9.45
N HIS A 309 9.62 -12.80 10.43
CA HIS A 309 8.17 -13.08 10.34
C HIS A 309 7.33 -11.80 10.30
N ALA A 310 7.78 -10.71 10.96
CA ALA A 310 7.11 -9.41 10.93
C ALA A 310 6.94 -8.85 9.49
N LYS A 311 7.84 -9.23 8.58
CA LYS A 311 7.84 -8.81 7.16
C LYS A 311 7.40 -9.92 6.19
N ALA A 312 7.17 -11.15 6.66
CA ALA A 312 6.91 -12.31 5.80
C ALA A 312 5.51 -12.30 5.14
N ARG A 313 5.35 -12.86 3.93
CA ARG A 313 4.04 -13.01 3.24
C ARG A 313 3.08 -13.92 4.03
N ALA A 314 1.76 -13.77 3.85
CA ALA A 314 0.77 -14.55 4.59
C ALA A 314 0.90 -16.07 4.34
N ALA A 315 1.26 -16.47 3.12
CA ALA A 315 1.57 -17.87 2.79
C ALA A 315 2.75 -18.43 3.62
N THR A 316 3.82 -17.64 3.81
CA THR A 316 4.96 -18.03 4.64
C THR A 316 4.53 -18.19 6.09
N LEU A 317 3.80 -17.23 6.66
CA LEU A 317 3.30 -17.30 8.04
C LEU A 317 2.40 -18.52 8.27
N ARG A 318 1.49 -18.80 7.34
CA ARG A 318 0.65 -20.00 7.40
C ARG A 318 1.50 -21.28 7.40
N ARG A 319 2.51 -21.37 6.53
CA ARG A 319 3.38 -22.54 6.42
C ARG A 319 4.29 -22.73 7.63
N THR A 320 4.85 -21.65 8.20
CA THR A 320 5.89 -21.74 9.24
C THR A 320 5.35 -21.64 10.66
N LEU A 321 4.17 -21.05 10.89
CA LEU A 321 3.63 -20.82 12.24
C LEU A 321 2.29 -21.53 12.50
N ILE A 322 1.49 -21.82 11.46
CA ILE A 322 0.12 -22.30 11.63
C ILE A 322 -0.05 -23.76 11.20
N ASN A 323 0.31 -24.09 9.96
CA ASN A 323 0.13 -25.42 9.35
C ASN A 323 1.23 -26.39 9.81
N ILE A 324 1.42 -26.49 11.13
CA ILE A 324 2.42 -27.36 11.74
C ILE A 324 1.73 -28.67 12.12
N PRO A 325 2.22 -29.83 11.64
CA PRO A 325 1.64 -31.12 12.02
C PRO A 325 1.82 -31.31 13.54
N ALA A 326 0.72 -31.52 14.24
CA ALA A 326 0.72 -31.73 15.69
C ALA A 326 -0.24 -32.84 16.07
N ARG A 327 0.17 -33.71 17.00
CA ARG A 327 -0.75 -34.65 17.64
C ARG A 327 -1.43 -33.96 18.83
N VAL A 328 -2.75 -33.91 18.80
CA VAL A 328 -3.55 -33.28 19.87
C VAL A 328 -3.92 -34.33 20.91
N ALA A 329 -3.49 -34.13 22.16
CA ALA A 329 -3.94 -34.90 23.31
C ALA A 329 -4.85 -34.03 24.19
N ARG A 330 -6.03 -34.53 24.54
CA ARG A 330 -6.99 -33.82 25.41
C ARG A 330 -7.10 -34.51 26.75
N ARG A 331 -7.03 -33.73 27.82
CA ARG A 331 -7.46 -34.09 29.18
C ARG A 331 -8.59 -33.15 29.61
N ALA A 332 -9.28 -33.50 30.69
CA ALA A 332 -10.50 -32.81 31.15
C ALA A 332 -10.41 -31.27 31.25
N ARG A 333 -9.20 -30.71 31.45
CA ARG A 333 -8.97 -29.25 31.54
C ARG A 333 -7.77 -28.75 30.74
N SER A 334 -7.18 -29.59 29.87
CA SER A 334 -5.97 -29.20 29.13
C SER A 334 -5.92 -29.81 27.74
N ILE A 335 -5.42 -29.02 26.78
CA ILE A 335 -5.06 -29.46 25.45
C ILE A 335 -3.54 -29.45 25.37
N THR A 336 -2.94 -30.58 25.04
CA THR A 336 -1.51 -30.70 24.80
C THR A 336 -1.27 -30.93 23.31
N LEU A 337 -0.44 -30.08 22.71
CA LEU A 337 -0.01 -30.21 21.33
C LEU A 337 1.38 -30.85 21.33
N HIS A 338 1.48 -32.07 20.80
CA HIS A 338 2.77 -32.71 20.54
C HIS A 338 3.25 -32.31 19.15
N LEU A 339 4.24 -31.43 19.12
CA LEU A 339 4.88 -30.92 17.90
C LEU A 339 5.95 -31.89 17.37
N PRO A 340 6.39 -31.75 16.11
CA PRO A 340 7.51 -32.51 15.57
C PRO A 340 8.80 -32.20 16.34
N THR A 341 9.72 -33.17 16.42
CA THR A 341 11.03 -32.96 17.03
C THR A 341 12.03 -32.45 15.99
N HIS A 342 12.94 -31.55 16.41
CA HIS A 342 14.07 -31.07 15.59
C HIS A 342 13.67 -30.44 14.26
N TRP A 343 12.51 -29.77 14.20
CA TRP A 343 12.06 -29.09 12.99
C TRP A 343 12.53 -27.63 12.98
N PRO A 344 12.82 -27.03 11.80
CA PRO A 344 13.48 -25.72 11.74
C PRO A 344 12.72 -24.56 12.41
N GLY A 345 11.38 -24.63 12.51
CA GLY A 345 10.55 -23.56 13.06
C GLY A 345 10.24 -23.70 14.56
N GLU A 346 10.85 -24.66 15.26
CA GLU A 346 10.57 -24.96 16.67
C GLU A 346 10.73 -23.72 17.56
N HIS A 347 11.86 -23.01 17.45
CA HIS A 347 12.15 -21.85 18.27
C HIS A 347 11.17 -20.69 18.03
N ASP A 348 10.90 -20.37 16.76
CA ASP A 348 9.96 -19.32 16.36
C ASP A 348 8.53 -19.63 16.86
N TRP A 349 8.08 -20.88 16.73
CA TRP A 349 6.76 -21.29 17.19
C TRP A 349 6.63 -21.17 18.71
N HIS A 350 7.65 -21.62 19.46
CA HIS A 350 7.68 -21.48 20.91
C HIS A 350 7.68 -20.01 21.35
N HIS A 351 8.45 -19.15 20.67
CA HIS A 351 8.44 -17.71 20.91
C HIS A 351 7.03 -17.12 20.77
N LEU A 352 6.33 -17.42 19.68
CA LEU A 352 4.96 -16.98 19.48
C LEU A 352 4.02 -17.51 20.57
N PHE A 353 4.12 -18.81 20.88
CA PHE A 353 3.29 -19.45 21.89
C PHE A 353 3.46 -18.79 23.26
N HIS A 354 4.70 -18.56 23.69
CA HIS A 354 5.00 -17.89 24.95
C HIS A 354 4.57 -16.43 24.95
N ALA A 355 4.79 -15.69 23.85
CA ALA A 355 4.38 -14.29 23.76
C ALA A 355 2.85 -14.11 23.86
N THR A 356 2.09 -15.07 23.34
CA THR A 356 0.61 -15.02 23.34
C THR A 356 -0.04 -15.60 24.59
N HIS A 357 0.67 -16.45 25.34
CA HIS A 357 0.18 -17.11 26.55
C HIS A 357 0.94 -16.67 27.81
N ALA A 358 1.76 -15.62 27.73
CA ALA A 358 2.37 -15.01 28.89
C ALA A 358 1.26 -14.55 29.86
N PRO A 359 1.43 -14.72 31.19
CA PRO A 359 0.53 -14.12 32.16
C PRO A 359 0.43 -12.61 31.89
N PRO A 360 -0.76 -12.00 32.03
CA PRO A 360 -0.90 -10.56 31.85
C PRO A 360 0.12 -9.84 32.74
N ALA A 361 0.83 -8.86 32.19
CA ALA A 361 1.80 -8.10 32.94
C ALA A 361 1.12 -7.50 34.18
N THR A 362 1.64 -7.82 35.36
CA THR A 362 1.22 -7.14 36.59
C THR A 362 1.56 -5.66 36.44
N SER A 363 0.53 -4.84 36.58
CA SER A 363 0.59 -3.38 36.42
C SER A 363 1.28 -2.72 37.60
#